data_AF-A0A2E5AN33-F1
#
_entry.id   AF-A0A2E5AN33-F1
#
_cell.length_a   1.000
_cell.length_b   1.000
_cell.length_c   1.000
_cell.angle_alpha   90.00
_cell.angle_beta   90.00
_cell.angle_gamma   90.00
#
_symmetry.space_group_name_H-M   'P 1'
#
loop_
_entity.id
_entity.type
_entity.pdbx_description
1 polymer ?
#
loop_
_entity_poly.entity_id
_entity_poly.type
_entity_poly.pdbx_seq_one_letter_code
_entity_poly.pdbx_strand_id
1 'polypeptide(L)'
;MRTLTVLCTLAALMSISSCQKWSKGKKEKASFYYSTDFKAGEGSIMDIDVKDIDYLYTAFFYEGKDLKYKLVAERGTSDKKNEVLAYQKGDAIVDKSSLEIQFKPNIGEPFTGVFENEKKVHKATIPGLELRALNFILKK
;
A
#
# COMPACT_ATOMS: atom_id res chain seq x y z
N MET A 1 19.35 59.21 40.45
CA MET A 1 19.20 57.90 39.76
C MET A 1 19.83 58.05 38.38
N ARG A 2 21.07 57.58 38.23
CA ARG A 2 21.46 56.38 37.45
C ARG A 2 21.25 56.54 35.93
N THR A 3 22.37 56.87 35.30
CA THR A 3 22.83 56.59 33.93
C THR A 3 22.23 55.34 33.27
N LEU A 4 22.02 55.37 31.94
CA LEU A 4 22.78 54.52 31.01
C LEU A 4 22.45 54.89 29.54
N THR A 5 23.46 55.36 28.83
CA THR A 5 23.55 55.36 27.37
C THR A 5 23.81 53.93 26.92
N VAL A 6 23.07 53.41 25.93
CA VAL A 6 23.46 52.19 25.22
C VAL A 6 23.42 52.45 23.72
N LEU A 7 24.61 52.68 23.20
CA LEU A 7 24.99 52.46 21.81
C LEU A 7 25.24 50.96 21.65
N CYS A 8 24.62 50.30 20.66
CA CYS A 8 25.09 49.02 20.15
C CYS A 8 24.61 48.82 18.70
N THR A 9 25.52 49.09 17.77
CA THR A 9 25.54 48.54 16.41
C THR A 9 25.62 47.02 16.46
N LEU A 10 24.80 46.29 15.68
CA LEU A 10 25.27 45.02 15.12
C LEU A 10 24.51 44.66 13.84
N ALA A 11 25.30 44.22 12.88
CA ALA A 11 24.99 44.00 11.49
C ALA A 11 24.37 42.62 11.22
N ALA A 12 23.83 42.51 10.00
CA ALA A 12 23.79 41.33 9.15
C ALA A 12 23.14 40.06 9.72
N LEU A 13 21.92 39.77 9.26
CA LEU A 13 21.61 38.42 8.81
C LEU A 13 21.06 38.50 7.38
N MET A 14 21.97 38.21 6.46
CA MET A 14 21.64 37.76 5.11
C MET A 14 20.66 36.60 5.27
N SER A 15 19.39 36.82 4.91
CA SER A 15 18.49 35.72 4.63
C SER A 15 19.00 35.12 3.32
N ILE A 16 19.85 34.12 3.46
CA ILE A 16 20.17 33.17 2.39
C ILE A 16 18.81 32.71 1.89
N SER A 17 18.43 33.15 0.70
CA SER A 17 17.33 32.59 -0.04
C SER A 17 17.72 31.16 -0.36
N SER A 18 17.56 30.26 0.61
CA SER A 18 17.44 28.86 0.33
C SER A 18 16.14 28.73 -0.45
N CYS A 19 16.25 28.87 -1.77
CA CYS A 19 15.40 28.17 -2.69
C CYS A 19 15.45 26.72 -2.24
N GLN A 20 14.53 26.33 -1.34
CA GLN A 20 14.16 24.94 -1.16
C GLN A 20 13.68 24.51 -2.52
N LYS A 21 14.63 23.95 -3.26
CA LYS A 21 14.42 23.24 -4.51
C LYS A 21 13.44 22.16 -4.14
N TRP A 22 12.17 22.45 -4.42
CA TRP A 22 11.05 21.54 -4.31
C TRP A 22 11.48 20.30 -5.07
N SER A 23 11.96 19.29 -4.35
CA SER A 23 12.26 18.01 -4.95
C SER A 23 10.90 17.54 -5.43
N LYS A 24 10.70 17.55 -6.75
CA LYS A 24 9.56 16.90 -7.39
C LYS A 24 9.50 15.50 -6.78
N GLY A 25 8.53 15.31 -5.88
CA GLY A 25 8.43 14.12 -5.04
C GLY A 25 8.56 12.90 -5.94
N LYS A 26 9.50 12.02 -5.63
CA LYS A 26 9.57 10.70 -6.27
C LYS A 26 8.17 10.10 -6.11
N LYS A 27 7.44 9.90 -7.21
CA LYS A 27 6.21 9.11 -7.18
C LYS A 27 6.59 7.77 -6.55
N GLU A 28 6.09 7.49 -5.37
CA GLU A 28 6.33 6.20 -4.73
C GLU A 28 5.71 5.13 -5.62
N LYS A 29 6.57 4.24 -6.14
CA LYS A 29 6.14 3.19 -7.06
C LYS A 29 5.34 2.17 -6.26
N ALA A 30 4.18 1.79 -6.76
CA ALA A 30 3.42 0.70 -6.18
C ALA A 30 4.15 -0.64 -6.41
N SER A 31 4.11 -1.51 -5.40
CA SER A 31 4.58 -2.90 -5.46
C SER A 31 3.39 -3.81 -5.72
N PHE A 32 3.44 -4.60 -6.79
CA PHE A 32 2.34 -5.48 -7.21
C PHE A 32 2.66 -6.94 -6.90
N TYR A 33 1.74 -7.60 -6.21
CA TYR A 33 1.86 -9.00 -5.82
C TYR A 33 0.69 -9.78 -6.38
N TYR A 34 0.95 -10.87 -7.10
CA TYR A 34 -0.09 -11.66 -7.77
C TYR A 34 -0.26 -13.00 -7.06
N SER A 35 -1.50 -13.42 -6.85
CA SER A 35 -1.79 -14.77 -6.37
C SER A 35 -1.91 -15.74 -7.53
N THR A 36 -1.33 -16.92 -7.35
CA THR A 36 -1.39 -18.04 -8.29
C THR A 36 -2.23 -19.20 -7.76
N ASP A 37 -2.59 -19.17 -6.48
CA ASP A 37 -3.23 -20.27 -5.77
C ASP A 37 -4.71 -20.00 -5.44
N PHE A 38 -5.22 -18.79 -5.69
CA PHE A 38 -6.61 -18.43 -5.39
C PHE A 38 -7.65 -19.34 -6.08
N LYS A 39 -7.35 -19.85 -7.28
CA LYS A 39 -8.23 -20.79 -8.02
C LYS A 39 -8.35 -22.18 -7.41
N ALA A 40 -7.47 -22.55 -6.48
CA ALA A 40 -7.47 -23.87 -5.85
C ALA A 40 -8.49 -24.02 -4.69
N GLY A 41 -9.39 -23.04 -4.49
CA GLY A 41 -10.39 -23.04 -3.43
C GLY A 41 -11.75 -22.69 -3.98
N GLU A 42 -12.79 -23.05 -3.23
CA GLU A 42 -14.17 -22.68 -3.53
C GLU A 42 -14.56 -21.40 -2.75
N GLY A 43 -15.55 -20.67 -3.26
CA GLY A 43 -16.08 -19.47 -2.62
C GLY A 43 -16.00 -18.24 -3.50
N SER A 44 -15.96 -17.08 -2.85
CA SER A 44 -15.95 -15.78 -3.52
C SER A 44 -14.90 -14.85 -2.92
N ILE A 45 -14.39 -13.93 -3.73
CA ILE A 45 -13.47 -12.89 -3.29
C ILE A 45 -14.09 -11.56 -3.69
N MET A 46 -14.34 -10.68 -2.70
CA MET A 46 -15.06 -9.41 -2.93
C MET A 46 -16.41 -9.62 -3.66
N ASP A 47 -17.16 -10.64 -3.23
CA ASP A 47 -18.44 -11.07 -3.80
C ASP A 47 -18.38 -11.56 -5.26
N ILE A 48 -17.18 -11.79 -5.81
CA ILE A 48 -16.97 -12.39 -7.13
C ILE A 48 -16.61 -13.87 -6.96
N ASP A 49 -17.33 -14.75 -7.66
CA ASP A 49 -17.00 -16.18 -7.71
C ASP A 49 -15.57 -16.36 -8.24
N VAL A 50 -14.77 -17.16 -7.54
CA VAL A 50 -13.36 -17.43 -7.88
C VAL A 50 -13.20 -17.89 -9.34
N LYS A 51 -14.18 -18.62 -9.89
CA LYS A 51 -14.14 -19.10 -11.27
C LYS A 51 -14.15 -17.97 -12.31
N ASP A 52 -14.72 -16.83 -11.96
CA ASP A 52 -14.88 -15.68 -12.86
C ASP A 52 -13.66 -14.75 -12.85
N ILE A 53 -12.73 -14.97 -11.91
CA ILE A 53 -11.51 -14.17 -11.73
C ILE A 53 -10.35 -14.84 -12.49
N ASP A 54 -9.69 -14.10 -13.36
CA ASP A 54 -8.48 -14.55 -14.06
C ASP A 54 -7.20 -14.09 -13.39
N TYR A 55 -7.22 -12.88 -12.84
CA TYR A 55 -6.08 -12.28 -12.14
C TYR A 55 -6.52 -11.75 -10.78
N LEU A 56 -5.81 -12.14 -9.74
CA LEU A 56 -5.95 -11.60 -8.39
C LEU A 56 -4.62 -11.02 -7.93
N TYR A 57 -4.59 -9.74 -7.57
CA TYR A 57 -3.38 -9.09 -7.09
C TYR A 57 -3.62 -8.04 -6.01
N THR A 58 -2.59 -7.83 -5.18
CA THR A 58 -2.53 -6.74 -4.21
C THR A 58 -1.45 -5.76 -4.65
N ALA A 59 -1.80 -4.48 -4.74
CA ALA A 59 -0.88 -3.38 -4.94
C ALA A 59 -0.66 -2.65 -3.60
N PHE A 60 0.59 -2.53 -3.15
CA PHE A 60 0.97 -1.73 -1.99
C PHE A 60 1.64 -0.44 -2.45
N PHE A 61 1.26 0.69 -1.86
CA PHE A 61 1.83 2.00 -2.18
C PHE A 61 1.74 2.92 -0.97
N TYR A 62 2.60 3.92 -0.90
CA TYR A 62 2.57 4.90 0.16
C TYR A 62 1.79 6.14 -0.28
N GLU A 63 0.94 6.64 0.61
CA GLU A 63 0.37 7.98 0.54
C GLU A 63 0.93 8.80 1.70
N GLY A 64 2.01 9.53 1.43
CA GLY A 64 2.75 10.25 2.47
C GLY A 64 3.55 9.28 3.34
N LYS A 65 3.11 9.02 4.57
CA LYS A 65 3.75 8.05 5.48
C LYS A 65 2.94 6.78 5.66
N ASP A 66 1.71 6.76 5.15
CA ASP A 66 0.77 5.67 5.38
C ASP A 66 0.87 4.67 4.24
N LEU A 67 1.03 3.40 4.59
CA LEU A 67 1.01 2.32 3.62
C LEU A 67 -0.45 1.99 3.28
N LYS A 68 -0.81 2.14 2.01
CA LYS A 68 -2.10 1.79 1.44
C LYS A 68 -1.98 0.46 0.69
N TYR A 69 -3.12 -0.20 0.54
CA TYR A 69 -3.25 -1.34 -0.35
C TYR A 69 -4.45 -1.21 -1.29
N LYS A 70 -4.39 -1.92 -2.41
CA LYS A 70 -5.52 -2.21 -3.29
C LYS A 70 -5.50 -3.69 -3.68
N LEU A 71 -6.49 -4.46 -3.26
CA LEU A 71 -6.75 -5.82 -3.73
C LEU A 71 -7.66 -5.73 -4.96
N VAL A 72 -7.30 -6.40 -6.06
CA VAL A 72 -7.99 -6.30 -7.34
C VAL A 72 -8.21 -7.69 -7.92
N ALA A 73 -9.46 -7.93 -8.36
CA ALA A 73 -9.86 -9.09 -9.16
C ALA A 73 -10.18 -8.62 -10.57
N GLU A 74 -9.57 -9.25 -11.58
CA GLU A 74 -9.77 -8.93 -12.99
C GLU A 74 -10.12 -10.17 -13.81
N ARG A 75 -10.87 -9.95 -14.89
CA ARG A 75 -11.10 -10.90 -15.98
C ARG A 75 -10.23 -10.57 -17.17
N GLY A 76 -9.60 -11.56 -17.76
CA GLY A 76 -8.85 -11.42 -19.00
C GLY A 76 -9.81 -11.12 -20.15
N THR A 77 -9.47 -10.12 -20.98
CA THR A 77 -10.20 -9.85 -22.22
C THR A 77 -9.27 -10.01 -23.41
N SER A 78 -9.84 -10.28 -24.59
CA SER A 78 -9.09 -10.34 -25.86
C SER A 78 -8.43 -9.01 -26.23
N ASP A 79 -8.96 -7.90 -25.69
CA ASP A 79 -8.67 -6.54 -26.17
C ASP A 79 -7.50 -5.89 -25.40
N LYS A 80 -6.62 -6.72 -24.84
CA LYS A 80 -5.37 -6.37 -24.10
C LYS A 80 -5.57 -5.57 -22.81
N LYS A 81 -6.80 -5.20 -22.45
CA LYS A 81 -7.12 -4.55 -21.17
C LYS A 81 -8.01 -5.47 -20.36
N ASN A 82 -7.48 -5.98 -19.27
CA ASN A 82 -8.28 -6.76 -18.33
C ASN A 82 -9.45 -5.92 -17.82
N GLU A 83 -10.60 -6.56 -17.66
CA GLU A 83 -11.79 -5.99 -17.03
C GLU A 83 -11.62 -6.10 -15.51
N VAL A 84 -11.71 -4.97 -14.80
CA VAL A 84 -11.73 -4.99 -13.33
C VAL A 84 -13.12 -5.40 -12.88
N LEU A 85 -13.23 -6.59 -12.28
CA LEU A 85 -14.49 -7.12 -11.76
C LEU A 85 -14.83 -6.49 -10.41
N ALA A 86 -13.84 -6.45 -9.52
CA ALA A 86 -13.97 -5.88 -8.20
C ALA A 86 -12.61 -5.39 -7.69
N TYR A 87 -12.66 -4.41 -6.78
CA TYR A 87 -11.48 -4.03 -6.01
C TYR A 87 -11.87 -3.55 -4.63
N GLN A 88 -10.97 -3.77 -3.68
CA GLN A 88 -11.03 -3.25 -2.33
C GLN A 88 -9.75 -2.47 -2.05
N LYS A 89 -9.86 -1.38 -1.30
CA LYS A 89 -8.70 -0.56 -0.91
C LYS A 89 -8.82 -0.12 0.55
N GLY A 90 -7.70 0.25 1.13
CA GLY A 90 -7.64 0.78 2.49
C GLY A 90 -6.21 0.88 3.01
N ASP A 91 -6.08 0.88 4.33
CA ASP A 91 -4.78 0.95 4.99
C ASP A 91 -4.20 -0.45 5.19
N ALA A 92 -2.88 -0.55 5.10
CA ALA A 92 -2.12 -1.74 5.45
C ALA A 92 -1.12 -1.40 6.56
N ILE A 93 -1.36 -1.91 7.76
CA ILE A 93 -0.48 -1.67 8.91
C ILE A 93 0.43 -2.88 9.08
N VAL A 94 1.75 -2.65 9.02
CA VAL A 94 2.76 -3.71 9.08
C VAL A 94 3.48 -3.65 10.42
N ASP A 95 3.41 -4.74 11.19
CA ASP A 95 4.27 -4.92 12.35
C ASP A 95 5.72 -5.12 11.88
N LYS A 96 6.66 -4.32 12.39
CA LYS A 96 8.05 -4.36 11.93
C LYS A 96 8.83 -5.57 12.43
N SER A 97 8.35 -6.21 13.50
CA SER A 97 9.00 -7.34 14.16
C SER A 97 8.49 -8.68 13.63
N SER A 98 7.16 -8.86 13.54
CA SER A 98 6.54 -10.09 13.05
C SER A 98 6.29 -10.10 11.54
N LEU A 99 6.35 -8.92 10.89
CA LEU A 99 5.95 -8.73 9.50
C LEU A 99 4.47 -9.04 9.22
N GLU A 100 3.66 -9.18 10.26
CA GLU A 100 2.21 -9.28 10.15
C GLU A 100 1.62 -8.01 9.53
N ILE A 101 0.60 -8.21 8.71
CA ILE A 101 -0.13 -7.15 8.00
C ILE A 101 -1.56 -7.16 8.51
N GLN A 102 -2.02 -6.02 9.00
CA GLN A 102 -3.45 -5.77 9.22
C GLN A 102 -3.98 -4.95 8.05
N PHE A 103 -4.90 -5.55 7.28
CA PHE A 103 -5.63 -4.87 6.22
C PHE A 103 -6.88 -4.25 6.81
N LYS A 104 -7.01 -2.93 6.66
CA LYS A 104 -8.17 -2.15 7.09
C LYS A 104 -8.86 -1.59 5.85
N PRO A 105 -9.83 -2.33 5.29
CA PRO A 105 -10.59 -1.85 4.14
C PRO A 105 -11.35 -0.56 4.46
N ASN A 106 -11.55 0.27 3.43
CA ASN A 106 -12.52 1.35 3.52
C ASN A 106 -13.97 0.82 3.63
N ILE A 107 -14.23 -0.36 3.05
CA ILE A 107 -15.53 -1.04 3.04
C ILE A 107 -15.28 -2.54 3.20
N GLY A 108 -16.04 -3.18 4.08
CA GLY A 108 -15.96 -4.61 4.40
C GLY A 108 -15.14 -4.91 5.66
N GLU A 109 -15.04 -6.19 5.98
CA GLU A 109 -14.37 -6.66 7.19
C GLU A 109 -12.84 -6.59 7.09
N PRO A 110 -12.15 -6.18 8.17
CA PRO A 110 -10.69 -6.30 8.26
C PRO A 110 -10.23 -7.75 8.10
N PHE A 111 -9.00 -7.90 7.61
CA PHE A 111 -8.36 -9.20 7.51
C PHE A 111 -6.87 -9.09 7.70
N THR A 112 -6.20 -10.23 7.79
CA THR A 112 -4.78 -10.30 8.16
C THR A 112 -3.95 -11.03 7.12
N GLY A 113 -2.66 -10.77 7.19
CA GLY A 113 -1.65 -11.45 6.42
C GLY A 113 -0.27 -11.33 7.05
N VAL A 114 0.75 -11.78 6.32
CA VAL A 114 2.14 -11.72 6.75
C VAL A 114 3.04 -11.54 5.52
N PHE A 115 4.04 -10.68 5.60
CA PHE A 115 5.12 -10.65 4.62
C PHE A 115 6.15 -11.76 4.92
N GLU A 116 6.54 -12.48 3.89
CA GLU A 116 7.58 -13.51 3.93
C GLU A 116 8.68 -13.21 2.91
N ASN A 117 9.80 -13.93 3.02
CA ASN A 117 10.88 -13.90 2.03
C ASN A 117 11.37 -12.49 1.69
N GLU A 118 11.72 -11.70 2.71
CA GLU A 118 12.15 -10.30 2.54
C GLU A 118 11.10 -9.44 1.83
N LYS A 119 9.81 -9.68 2.12
CA LYS A 119 8.66 -9.03 1.48
C LYS A 119 8.52 -9.33 -0.02
N LYS A 120 9.14 -10.40 -0.53
CA LYS A 120 8.89 -10.90 -1.90
C LYS A 120 7.59 -11.69 -1.99
N VAL A 121 7.08 -12.16 -0.87
CA VAL A 121 5.79 -12.86 -0.76
C VAL A 121 4.98 -12.19 0.33
N HIS A 122 3.66 -12.13 0.17
CA HIS A 122 2.78 -12.00 1.33
C HIS A 122 1.70 -13.06 1.28
N LYS A 123 1.29 -13.53 2.46
CA LYS A 123 0.14 -14.40 2.62
C LYS A 123 -1.01 -13.61 3.20
N ALA A 124 -2.24 -13.84 2.76
CA ALA A 124 -3.41 -13.17 3.31
C ALA A 124 -4.61 -14.12 3.42
N THR A 125 -5.30 -14.08 4.55
CA THR A 125 -6.55 -14.81 4.76
C THR A 125 -7.71 -13.90 4.35
N ILE A 126 -8.13 -14.01 3.10
CA ILE A 126 -9.12 -13.11 2.52
C ILE A 126 -10.54 -13.57 2.89
N PRO A 127 -11.43 -12.69 3.37
CA PRO A 127 -12.83 -13.03 3.63
C PRO A 127 -13.53 -13.59 2.38
N GLY A 128 -14.38 -14.60 2.56
CA GLY A 128 -15.18 -15.20 1.48
C GLY A 128 -14.59 -16.47 0.84
N LEU A 129 -13.34 -16.82 1.17
CA LEU A 129 -12.74 -18.11 0.87
C LEU A 129 -12.80 -19.03 2.09
N GLU A 130 -12.97 -20.34 1.84
CA GLU A 130 -12.63 -21.40 2.82
C GLU A 130 -11.31 -21.03 3.51
N LEU A 131 -11.32 -20.93 4.86
CA LEU A 131 -10.32 -20.30 5.74
C LEU A 131 -8.85 -20.69 5.47
N ARG A 132 -8.30 -20.24 4.34
CA ARG A 132 -6.95 -20.52 3.88
C ARG A 132 -6.26 -19.21 3.52
N ALA A 133 -4.98 -19.15 3.83
CA ALA A 133 -4.15 -18.03 3.42
C ALA A 133 -3.75 -18.22 1.95
N LEU A 134 -4.01 -17.20 1.13
CA LEU A 134 -3.55 -17.15 -0.25
C LEU A 134 -2.12 -16.62 -0.31
N ASN A 135 -1.32 -17.14 -1.24
CA ASN A 135 0.03 -16.68 -1.50
C ASN A 135 0.04 -15.64 -2.61
N PHE A 136 0.67 -14.50 -2.36
CA PHE A 136 0.85 -13.42 -3.32
C PHE A 136 2.34 -13.12 -3.53
N ILE A 137 2.80 -13.22 -4.76
CA ILE A 137 4.22 -13.12 -5.11
C ILE A 137 4.49 -11.79 -5.80
N LEU A 138 5.51 -11.07 -5.32
CA LEU A 138 5.96 -9.80 -5.89
C LEU A 138 6.40 -9.98 -7.34
N LYS A 139 5.79 -9.23 -8.25
CA LYS A 139 6.21 -9.16 -9.65
C LYS A 139 7.10 -7.92 -9.83
N LYS A 140 8.35 -8.16 -10.24
CA LYS A 140 9.36 -7.12 -10.51
C LYS A 140 9.16 -6.50 -11.89
#